data_AF-A0A924SSR9-F1
#
_entry.id   AF-A0A924SSR9-F1
#
_cell.length_a   1.000
_cell.length_b   1.000
_cell.length_c   1.000
_cell.angle_alpha   90.00
_cell.angle_beta   90.00
_cell.angle_gamma   90.00
#
_symmetry.space_group_name_H-M   'P 1'
#
loop_
_entity.id
_entity.type
_entity.pdbx_description
1 polymer ?
#
loop_
_entity_poly.entity_id
_entity_poly.type
_entity_poly.pdbx_seq_one_letter_code
_entity_poly.pdbx_strand_id
1 'polypeptide(L)'
;MANESEKFELSDDEKKLVEEMISDYENGVKDFGVQRRQFLKQITAITGTIVASQLFGGSEVYAHILNDDAWNETANQNIENGVKVSFKVNGVNKSLELDSRMTLLDTLRERLHLTGSKKGCDHGQCGACTVIVDGRRVLSCLTLAATCQGKKVTTIEGLAKGDQLHPVQAAFLKHDGFQCGYCTPGQICSTVALMTEIKNGDASYVTADIRTKPAP
;
A
#
# COMPACT_ATOMS: atom_id res chain seq x y z
N MET A 1 38.26 17.35 -37.71
CA MET A 1 39.43 17.71 -36.88
C MET A 1 39.25 19.14 -36.41
N ALA A 2 38.87 19.32 -35.15
CA ALA A 2 38.88 20.56 -34.36
C ALA A 2 38.79 20.07 -32.90
N ASN A 3 39.92 19.74 -32.28
CA ASN A 3 40.89 20.56 -31.56
C ASN A 3 40.45 20.95 -30.14
N GLU A 4 41.14 20.29 -29.21
CA GLU A 4 41.57 20.69 -27.87
C GLU A 4 40.53 21.16 -26.84
N SER A 5 40.47 20.34 -25.78
CA SER A 5 39.98 20.62 -24.44
C SER A 5 40.22 22.06 -23.98
N GLU A 6 39.19 22.88 -23.98
CA GLU A 6 39.10 24.00 -23.06
C GLU A 6 39.09 23.42 -21.65
N LYS A 7 40.24 23.49 -20.99
CA LYS A 7 40.35 23.23 -19.57
C LYS A 7 39.56 24.34 -18.89
N PHE A 8 38.35 24.04 -18.45
CA PHE A 8 37.53 24.95 -17.66
C PHE A 8 38.30 25.25 -16.37
N GLU A 9 39.03 26.35 -16.34
CA GLU A 9 39.67 26.86 -15.13
C GLU A 9 38.59 27.59 -14.33
N LEU A 10 38.27 27.03 -13.16
CA LEU A 10 37.36 27.65 -12.20
C LEU A 10 37.89 29.05 -11.85
N SER A 11 37.01 30.03 -11.85
CA SER A 11 37.28 31.33 -11.24
C SER A 11 37.58 31.16 -9.75
N ASP A 12 38.24 32.15 -9.16
CA ASP A 12 38.65 32.05 -7.75
C ASP A 12 37.43 31.98 -6.80
N ASP A 13 36.32 32.61 -7.18
CA ASP A 13 35.04 32.50 -6.46
C ASP A 13 34.46 31.07 -6.57
N GLU A 14 34.55 30.43 -7.73
CA GLU A 14 34.11 29.04 -7.91
C GLU A 14 34.99 28.04 -7.16
N LYS A 15 36.31 28.25 -7.12
CA LYS A 15 37.23 27.41 -6.31
C LYS A 15 36.86 27.49 -4.83
N LYS A 16 36.59 28.70 -4.34
CA LYS A 16 36.22 28.94 -2.94
C LYS A 16 34.89 28.27 -2.59
N LEU A 17 33.89 28.37 -3.46
CA LEU A 17 32.60 27.68 -3.30
C LEU A 17 32.77 26.16 -3.25
N VAL A 18 33.61 25.59 -4.12
CA VAL A 18 33.89 24.15 -4.14
C VAL A 18 34.58 23.70 -2.85
N GLU A 19 35.56 24.46 -2.36
CA GLU A 19 36.24 24.17 -1.09
C GLU A 19 35.30 24.23 0.12
N GLU A 20 34.43 25.25 0.18
CA GLU A 20 33.40 25.37 1.23
C GLU A 20 32.42 24.19 1.18
N MET A 21 31.91 23.83 0.00
CA MET A 21 31.01 22.69 -0.17
C MET A 21 31.65 21.36 0.24
N ILE A 22 32.92 21.14 -0.11
CA ILE A 22 33.66 19.93 0.28
C ILE A 22 33.85 19.90 1.80
N SER A 23 34.22 21.03 2.40
CA SER A 23 34.38 21.13 3.86
C SER A 23 33.07 20.83 4.60
N ASP A 24 31.96 21.41 4.17
CA ASP A 24 30.64 21.19 4.75
C ASP A 24 30.19 19.73 4.63
N TYR A 25 30.46 19.11 3.47
CA TYR A 25 30.17 17.69 3.27
C TYR A 25 31.02 16.79 4.18
N GLU A 26 32.33 17.05 4.28
CA GLU A 26 33.20 16.29 5.18
C GLU A 26 32.81 16.45 6.65
N ASN A 27 32.45 17.66 7.07
CA ASN A 27 32.00 17.95 8.42
C ASN A 27 30.66 17.26 8.71
N GLY A 28 29.71 17.30 7.78
CA GLY A 28 28.42 16.60 7.89
C GLY A 28 28.59 15.07 7.97
N VAL A 29 29.48 14.48 7.18
CA VAL A 29 29.79 13.04 7.24
C VAL A 29 30.43 12.65 8.56
N LYS A 30 31.36 13.47 9.08
CA LYS A 30 31.99 13.24 10.40
C LYS A 30 30.96 13.32 11.52
N ASP A 31 30.10 14.34 11.52
CA ASP A 31 29.09 14.54 12.55
C ASP A 31 28.03 13.42 12.54
N PHE A 32 27.54 13.04 11.36
CA PHE A 32 26.64 11.89 11.20
C PHE A 32 27.27 10.58 11.73
N GLY A 33 28.57 10.37 11.46
CA GLY A 33 29.32 9.22 11.96
C GLY A 33 29.50 9.20 13.49
N VAL A 34 29.57 10.37 14.14
CA VAL A 34 29.64 10.51 15.60
C VAL A 34 28.26 10.25 16.21
N GLN A 35 27.20 10.87 15.69
CA GLN A 35 25.82 10.70 16.15
C GLN A 35 25.35 9.25 16.04
N ARG A 36 25.64 8.57 14.93
CA ARG A 36 25.33 7.14 14.76
C ARG A 36 26.04 6.25 15.80
N ARG A 37 27.31 6.53 16.11
CA ARG A 37 28.07 5.77 17.11
C ARG A 37 27.53 5.99 18.52
N GLN A 38 27.12 7.22 18.83
CA GLN A 38 26.52 7.56 20.12
C GLN A 38 25.14 6.91 20.28
N PHE A 39 24.32 6.92 19.22
CA PHE A 39 23.05 6.21 19.17
C PHE A 39 23.22 4.70 19.36
N LEU A 40 24.18 4.06 18.69
CA LEU A 40 24.45 2.63 18.87
C LEU A 40 24.91 2.29 20.29
N LYS A 41 25.75 3.15 20.91
CA LYS A 41 26.13 3.00 22.33
C LYS A 41 24.91 3.13 23.26
N GLN A 42 24.02 4.09 23.00
CA GLN A 42 22.79 4.30 23.78
C GLN A 42 21.83 3.11 23.64
N ILE A 43 21.57 2.63 22.43
CA ILE A 43 20.72 1.44 22.19
C ILE A 43 21.29 0.21 22.89
N THR A 44 22.61 0.01 22.83
CA THR A 44 23.25 -1.16 23.46
C THR A 44 23.11 -1.13 24.98
N ALA A 45 23.28 0.05 25.60
CA ALA A 45 23.07 0.23 27.03
C ALA A 45 21.60 0.00 27.45
N ILE A 46 20.65 0.54 26.68
CA ILE A 46 19.20 0.40 26.96
C ILE A 46 18.78 -1.07 26.81
N THR A 47 19.17 -1.72 25.72
CA THR A 47 18.79 -3.12 25.44
C THR A 47 19.41 -4.08 26.45
N GLY A 48 20.67 -3.88 26.85
CA GLY A 48 21.32 -4.69 27.88
C GLY A 48 20.63 -4.58 29.24
N THR A 49 20.11 -3.40 29.58
CA THR A 49 19.36 -3.17 30.83
C THR A 49 17.98 -3.83 30.78
N ILE A 50 17.31 -3.82 29.61
CA ILE A 50 16.00 -4.48 29.41
C ILE A 50 16.12 -6.00 29.47
N VAL A 51 17.16 -6.60 28.87
CA VAL A 51 17.39 -8.05 28.95
C VAL A 51 17.74 -8.47 30.38
N ALA A 52 18.51 -7.67 31.11
CA ALA A 52 18.81 -7.94 32.52
C ALA A 52 17.55 -7.91 33.40
N SER A 53 16.59 -7.01 33.14
CA SER A 53 15.33 -6.99 33.89
C SER A 53 14.40 -8.15 33.53
N GLN A 54 14.46 -8.67 32.29
CA GLN A 54 13.71 -9.86 31.87
C GLN A 54 14.17 -11.14 32.58
N LEU A 55 15.44 -11.23 33.00
CA LEU A 55 15.95 -12.38 33.76
C LEU A 55 15.41 -12.47 35.20
N PHE A 56 14.82 -11.38 35.73
CA PHE A 56 14.25 -11.32 37.09
C PHE A 56 12.71 -11.42 37.13
N GLY A 57 12.06 -11.98 36.10
CA GLY A 57 10.67 -12.48 36.19
C GLY A 57 9.55 -11.47 35.87
N GLY A 58 9.80 -10.46 35.04
CA GLY A 58 8.81 -9.43 34.68
C GLY A 58 7.82 -9.78 33.55
N SER A 59 7.76 -11.03 33.08
CA SER A 59 7.01 -11.38 31.85
C SER A 59 5.48 -11.27 31.97
N GLU A 60 4.92 -11.32 33.18
CA GLU A 60 3.46 -11.26 33.37
C GLU A 60 2.90 -9.82 33.38
N VAL A 61 3.73 -8.82 33.73
CA VAL A 61 3.26 -7.44 33.90
C VAL A 61 3.14 -6.69 32.57
N TYR A 62 3.97 -7.01 31.58
CA TYR A 62 3.94 -6.31 30.29
C TYR A 62 2.93 -6.87 29.29
N ALA A 63 2.52 -8.15 29.41
CA ALA A 63 1.49 -8.72 28.55
C ALA A 63 0.11 -8.07 28.76
N HIS A 64 -0.19 -7.58 29.97
CA HIS A 64 -1.45 -6.90 30.27
C HIS A 64 -1.52 -5.42 29.88
N ILE A 65 -0.38 -4.76 29.61
CA ILE A 65 -0.35 -3.34 29.25
C ILE A 65 -0.71 -3.14 27.76
N LEU A 66 -0.54 -4.17 26.93
CA LEU A 66 -0.90 -4.17 25.50
C LEU A 66 -2.19 -4.94 25.23
N ASN A 67 -3.17 -4.88 26.14
CA ASN A 67 -4.52 -5.28 25.78
C ASN A 67 -5.07 -4.25 24.78
N ASP A 68 -5.00 -4.64 23.50
CA ASP A 68 -5.42 -3.89 22.31
C ASP A 68 -6.94 -3.58 22.28
N ASP A 69 -7.69 -4.11 23.25
CA ASP A 69 -9.14 -3.97 23.36
C ASP A 69 -9.57 -2.53 23.71
N ALA A 70 -8.74 -1.77 24.43
CA ALA A 70 -9.11 -0.42 24.90
C ALA A 70 -9.15 0.65 23.80
N TRP A 71 -8.34 0.50 22.74
CA TRP A 71 -8.36 1.42 21.58
C TRP A 71 -9.53 1.11 20.62
N ASN A 72 -9.94 -0.15 20.51
CA ASN A 72 -10.97 -0.58 19.58
C ASN A 72 -12.40 -0.28 20.07
N GLU A 73 -12.64 -0.25 21.38
CA GLU A 73 -13.99 -0.06 21.90
C GLU A 73 -14.41 1.43 22.00
N THR A 74 -13.44 2.33 22.22
CA THR A 74 -13.69 3.77 22.35
C THR A 74 -13.71 4.51 21.01
N ALA A 75 -12.99 4.01 19.98
CA ALA A 75 -12.93 4.64 18.66
C ALA A 75 -14.25 4.61 17.87
N ASN A 76 -15.19 3.74 18.27
CA ASN A 76 -16.48 3.60 17.59
C ASN A 76 -17.57 4.57 18.09
N GLN A 77 -17.38 5.29 19.20
CA GLN A 77 -18.52 5.96 19.85
C GLN A 77 -18.82 7.38 19.37
N ASN A 78 -17.93 8.06 18.63
CA ASN A 78 -18.16 9.43 18.16
C ASN A 78 -17.60 9.67 16.75
N ILE A 79 -18.06 8.93 15.76
CA ILE A 79 -17.80 9.31 14.36
C ILE A 79 -18.73 10.49 14.03
N GLU A 80 -18.20 11.72 14.05
CA GLU A 80 -18.99 12.95 13.83
C GLU A 80 -19.82 12.91 12.53
N ASN A 81 -19.30 12.28 11.48
CA ASN A 81 -19.99 12.04 10.21
C ASN A 81 -20.28 10.55 9.96
N GLY A 82 -20.79 9.86 10.98
CA GLY A 82 -21.07 8.43 10.96
C GLY A 82 -22.17 8.05 9.96
N VAL A 83 -21.86 7.11 9.08
CA VAL A 83 -22.83 6.46 8.18
C VAL A 83 -22.77 4.95 8.38
N LYS A 84 -23.95 4.32 8.48
CA LYS A 84 -24.08 2.87 8.52
C LYS A 84 -24.09 2.33 7.09
N VAL A 85 -23.14 1.45 6.79
CA VAL A 85 -23.00 0.83 5.47
C VAL A 85 -22.97 -0.68 5.62
N SER A 86 -23.73 -1.38 4.79
CA SER A 86 -23.72 -2.84 4.70
C SER A 86 -23.45 -3.30 3.28
N PHE A 87 -22.47 -4.17 3.09
CA PHE A 87 -22.08 -4.71 1.78
C PHE A 87 -21.44 -6.09 1.93
N LYS A 88 -21.35 -6.84 0.83
CA LYS A 88 -20.79 -8.20 0.83
C LYS A 88 -19.33 -8.16 0.38
N VAL A 89 -18.39 -8.50 1.25
CA VAL A 89 -16.96 -8.56 0.93
C VAL A 89 -16.52 -10.02 0.86
N ASN A 90 -15.99 -10.44 -0.28
CA ASN A 90 -15.48 -11.81 -0.51
C ASN A 90 -16.51 -12.89 -0.11
N GLY A 91 -17.79 -12.65 -0.43
CA GLY A 91 -18.90 -13.55 -0.10
C GLY A 91 -19.54 -13.35 1.27
N VAL A 92 -18.89 -12.62 2.19
CA VAL A 92 -19.33 -12.42 3.58
C VAL A 92 -20.01 -11.06 3.75
N ASN A 93 -21.18 -11.03 4.38
CA ASN A 93 -21.86 -9.76 4.70
C ASN A 93 -21.08 -9.01 5.80
N LYS A 94 -20.81 -7.73 5.57
CA LYS A 94 -20.18 -6.81 6.53
C LYS A 94 -21.12 -5.64 6.74
N SER A 95 -21.31 -5.25 8.00
CA SER A 95 -22.05 -4.05 8.38
C SER A 95 -21.18 -3.23 9.31
N LEU A 96 -20.95 -1.97 8.96
CA LEU A 96 -20.00 -1.09 9.63
C LEU A 96 -20.61 0.30 9.82
N GLU A 97 -20.17 1.00 10.85
CA GLU A 97 -20.38 2.44 11.01
C GLU A 97 -19.05 3.14 10.71
N LEU A 98 -19.06 4.03 9.73
CA LEU A 98 -17.87 4.60 9.10
C LEU A 98 -18.00 6.12 8.99
N ASP A 99 -16.88 6.85 8.93
CA ASP A 99 -16.90 8.24 8.50
C ASP A 99 -17.33 8.30 7.03
N SER A 100 -18.25 9.20 6.67
CA SER A 100 -18.78 9.34 5.31
C SER A 100 -17.71 9.61 4.24
N ARG A 101 -16.54 10.13 4.63
CA ARG A 101 -15.41 10.43 3.75
C ARG A 101 -14.48 9.23 3.55
N MET A 102 -14.66 8.14 4.31
CA MET A 102 -13.77 6.99 4.25
C MET A 102 -13.86 6.31 2.88
N THR A 103 -12.70 6.13 2.26
CA THR A 103 -12.60 5.42 0.98
C THR A 103 -12.87 3.93 1.18
N LEU A 104 -13.25 3.23 0.11
CA LEU A 104 -13.39 1.79 0.11
C LEU A 104 -12.03 1.14 0.40
N LEU A 105 -10.93 1.72 -0.09
CA LEU A 105 -9.58 1.23 0.19
C LEU A 105 -9.29 1.24 1.69
N ASP A 106 -9.51 2.37 2.35
CA ASP A 106 -9.24 2.51 3.79
C ASP A 106 -10.20 1.66 4.62
N THR A 107 -11.44 1.54 4.20
CA THR A 107 -12.40 0.64 4.85
C THR A 107 -11.94 -0.81 4.77
N LEU A 108 -11.51 -1.28 3.59
CA LEU A 108 -11.02 -2.65 3.42
C LEU A 108 -9.77 -2.91 4.25
N ARG A 109 -8.80 -2.00 4.23
CA ARG A 109 -7.50 -2.20 4.88
C ARG A 109 -7.55 -1.97 6.39
N GLU A 110 -8.12 -0.86 6.82
CA GLU A 110 -7.98 -0.37 8.19
C GLU A 110 -9.16 -0.78 9.08
N ARG A 111 -10.35 -1.00 8.50
CA ARG A 111 -11.54 -1.43 9.25
C ARG A 111 -11.84 -2.93 9.12
N LEU A 112 -11.48 -3.54 7.99
CA LEU A 112 -11.72 -4.96 7.72
C LEU A 112 -10.44 -5.80 7.68
N HIS A 113 -9.27 -5.17 7.83
CA HIS A 113 -7.95 -5.83 7.83
C HIS A 113 -7.64 -6.66 6.58
N LEU A 114 -8.29 -6.34 5.45
CA LEU A 114 -8.00 -6.88 4.12
C LEU A 114 -6.94 -6.02 3.44
N THR A 115 -5.69 -6.33 3.73
CA THR A 115 -4.54 -5.49 3.33
C THR A 115 -4.02 -5.78 1.93
N GLY A 116 -4.63 -6.71 1.19
CA GLY A 116 -4.25 -7.12 -0.15
C GLY A 116 -4.32 -5.98 -1.16
N SER A 117 -5.40 -5.19 -1.16
CA SER A 117 -5.46 -3.95 -1.93
C SER A 117 -4.51 -2.89 -1.35
N LYS A 118 -3.73 -2.23 -2.21
CA LYS A 118 -2.62 -1.36 -1.76
C LYS A 118 -2.91 0.12 -1.96
N LYS A 119 -2.52 0.93 -0.95
CA LYS A 119 -2.45 2.39 -1.04
C LYS A 119 -1.08 2.81 -1.54
N GLY A 120 -0.93 2.85 -2.87
CA GLY A 120 0.32 3.31 -3.50
C GLY A 120 0.34 4.82 -3.71
N CYS A 121 -0.55 5.32 -4.56
CA CYS A 121 -0.61 6.75 -4.90
C CYS A 121 -1.70 7.51 -4.13
N ASP A 122 -2.83 6.85 -3.83
CA ASP A 122 -4.04 7.45 -3.22
C ASP A 122 -4.72 8.57 -4.04
N HIS A 123 -4.42 8.66 -5.34
CA HIS A 123 -5.02 9.64 -6.27
C HIS A 123 -5.32 9.02 -7.65
N GLY A 124 -5.56 7.71 -7.68
CA GLY A 124 -6.07 6.98 -8.85
C GLY A 124 -5.09 6.65 -9.98
N GLN A 125 -3.81 7.00 -9.87
CA GLN A 125 -2.84 6.83 -10.96
C GLN A 125 -2.27 5.40 -11.06
N CYS A 126 -1.90 4.78 -9.93
CA CYS A 126 -1.11 3.54 -9.97
C CYS A 126 -1.94 2.25 -10.11
N GLY A 127 -3.25 2.28 -9.87
CA GLY A 127 -4.11 1.08 -9.95
C GLY A 127 -3.88 -0.01 -8.89
N ALA A 128 -2.90 0.12 -7.98
CA ALA A 128 -2.59 -0.90 -6.97
C ALA A 128 -3.73 -1.16 -5.96
N CYS A 129 -4.68 -0.22 -5.86
CA CYS A 129 -5.88 -0.31 -5.03
C CYS A 129 -7.07 -1.01 -5.72
N THR A 130 -6.89 -1.55 -6.93
CA THR A 130 -8.02 -2.07 -7.71
C THR A 130 -8.72 -3.24 -7.00
N VAL A 131 -10.05 -3.14 -6.91
CA VAL A 131 -10.98 -4.18 -6.43
C VAL A 131 -12.13 -4.33 -7.41
N ILE A 132 -12.95 -5.36 -7.26
CA ILE A 132 -14.11 -5.62 -8.12
C ILE A 132 -15.38 -5.31 -7.33
N VAL A 133 -16.18 -4.35 -7.79
CA VAL A 133 -17.48 -4.00 -7.21
C VAL A 133 -18.58 -4.34 -8.22
N ASP A 134 -19.50 -5.23 -7.83
CA ASP A 134 -20.58 -5.75 -8.69
C ASP A 134 -20.09 -6.21 -10.07
N GLY A 135 -18.95 -6.90 -10.10
CA GLY A 135 -18.32 -7.41 -11.32
C GLY A 135 -17.47 -6.41 -12.10
N ARG A 136 -17.43 -5.13 -11.70
CA ARG A 136 -16.63 -4.09 -12.37
C ARG A 136 -15.38 -3.77 -11.57
N ARG A 137 -14.22 -3.67 -12.22
CA ARG A 137 -13.01 -3.14 -11.55
C ARG A 137 -13.20 -1.65 -11.24
N VAL A 138 -12.80 -1.24 -10.03
CA VAL A 138 -12.82 0.15 -9.58
C VAL A 138 -11.55 0.49 -8.81
N LEU A 139 -11.18 1.78 -8.81
CA LEU A 139 -10.14 2.32 -7.97
C LEU A 139 -10.71 2.57 -6.57
N SER A 140 -10.40 1.68 -5.62
CA SER A 140 -11.00 1.77 -4.27
C SER A 140 -10.56 3.01 -3.49
N CYS A 141 -9.40 3.61 -3.80
CA CYS A 141 -8.98 4.90 -3.22
C CYS A 141 -9.85 6.08 -3.64
N LEU A 142 -10.52 6.00 -4.79
CA LEU A 142 -11.43 7.04 -5.31
C LEU A 142 -12.91 6.67 -5.14
N THR A 143 -13.20 5.55 -4.47
CA THR A 143 -14.56 5.09 -4.23
C THR A 143 -14.89 5.30 -2.76
N LEU A 144 -15.94 6.05 -2.44
CA LEU A 144 -16.40 6.18 -1.05
C LEU A 144 -17.08 4.90 -0.58
N ALA A 145 -16.76 4.41 0.61
CA ALA A 145 -17.38 3.21 1.18
C ALA A 145 -18.89 3.37 1.33
N ALA A 146 -19.36 4.57 1.66
CA ALA A 146 -20.78 4.93 1.73
C ALA A 146 -21.56 4.61 0.43
N THR A 147 -20.91 4.70 -0.74
CA THR A 147 -21.54 4.41 -2.04
C THR A 147 -21.61 2.92 -2.38
N CYS A 148 -21.07 2.06 -1.50
CA CYS A 148 -21.04 0.62 -1.68
C CYS A 148 -22.20 -0.10 -0.99
N GLN A 149 -23.17 0.62 -0.43
CA GLN A 149 -24.37 0.05 0.20
C GLN A 149 -25.02 -1.03 -0.69
N GLY A 150 -25.20 -2.22 -0.14
CA GLY A 150 -25.82 -3.38 -0.81
C GLY A 150 -24.96 -4.05 -1.89
N LYS A 151 -23.78 -3.51 -2.22
CA LYS A 151 -22.94 -4.01 -3.31
C LYS A 151 -22.11 -5.22 -2.90
N LYS A 152 -21.60 -5.94 -3.89
CA LYS A 152 -20.64 -7.03 -3.73
C LYS A 152 -19.24 -6.52 -4.06
N VAL A 153 -18.33 -6.61 -3.09
CA VAL A 153 -16.92 -6.27 -3.22
C VAL A 153 -16.09 -7.55 -3.21
N THR A 154 -15.24 -7.74 -4.21
CA THR A 154 -14.25 -8.82 -4.26
C THR A 154 -12.84 -8.21 -4.29
N THR A 155 -12.02 -8.59 -3.32
CA THR A 155 -10.61 -8.20 -3.23
C THR A 155 -9.71 -9.36 -3.69
N ILE A 156 -8.38 -9.16 -3.68
CA ILE A 156 -7.42 -10.20 -4.06
C ILE A 156 -7.54 -11.46 -3.19
N GLU A 157 -7.84 -11.28 -1.89
CA GLU A 157 -8.05 -12.36 -0.93
C GLU A 157 -9.29 -13.20 -1.26
N GLY A 158 -10.28 -12.63 -1.95
CA GLY A 158 -11.51 -13.31 -2.34
C GLY A 158 -11.44 -14.09 -3.64
N LEU A 159 -10.31 -14.08 -4.36
CA LEU A 159 -10.18 -14.78 -5.63
C LEU A 159 -9.85 -16.27 -5.49
N ALA A 160 -9.09 -16.63 -4.47
CA ALA A 160 -8.75 -18.03 -4.19
C ALA A 160 -9.90 -18.76 -3.48
N LYS A 161 -9.97 -20.08 -3.65
CA LYS A 161 -10.90 -20.96 -2.93
C LYS A 161 -10.11 -21.91 -2.05
N GLY A 162 -9.93 -21.55 -0.77
CA GLY A 162 -8.98 -22.24 0.10
C GLY A 162 -7.57 -22.17 -0.51
N ASP A 163 -6.91 -23.31 -0.66
CA ASP A 163 -5.57 -23.39 -1.24
C ASP A 163 -5.55 -23.36 -2.78
N GLN A 164 -6.72 -23.33 -3.42
CA GLN A 164 -6.81 -23.28 -4.87
C GLN A 164 -6.74 -21.83 -5.38
N LEU A 165 -5.62 -21.49 -6.01
CA LEU A 165 -5.44 -20.19 -6.68
C LEU A 165 -6.42 -20.02 -7.85
N HIS A 166 -6.89 -18.78 -8.04
CA HIS A 166 -7.57 -18.39 -9.26
C HIS A 166 -6.64 -18.58 -10.47
N PRO A 167 -7.13 -18.96 -11.66
CA PRO A 167 -6.28 -19.16 -12.84
C PRO A 167 -5.35 -17.98 -13.17
N VAL A 168 -5.82 -16.75 -12.95
CA VAL A 168 -4.99 -15.53 -13.10
C VAL A 168 -3.87 -15.46 -12.05
N GLN A 169 -4.15 -15.80 -10.79
CA GLN A 169 -3.11 -15.86 -9.75
C GLN A 169 -2.06 -16.94 -10.09
N ALA A 170 -2.51 -18.12 -10.53
CA ALA A 170 -1.62 -19.20 -10.96
C ALA A 170 -0.78 -18.82 -12.19
N ALA A 171 -1.34 -18.06 -13.14
CA ALA A 171 -0.61 -17.55 -14.29
C ALA A 171 0.48 -16.54 -13.88
N PHE A 172 0.17 -15.61 -12.97
CA PHE A 172 1.17 -14.68 -12.42
C PHE A 172 2.34 -15.44 -11.76
N LEU A 173 2.05 -16.50 -11.00
CA LEU A 173 3.09 -17.34 -10.40
C LEU A 173 3.92 -18.09 -11.46
N LYS A 174 3.26 -18.72 -12.42
CA LYS A 174 3.91 -19.52 -13.47
C LYS A 174 4.84 -18.69 -14.35
N HIS A 175 4.48 -17.43 -14.60
CA HIS A 175 5.16 -16.56 -15.56
C HIS A 175 6.01 -15.47 -14.90
N ASP A 176 6.31 -15.59 -13.60
CA ASP A 176 7.06 -14.58 -12.84
C ASP A 176 6.48 -13.16 -13.03
N GLY A 177 5.15 -13.07 -13.00
CA GLY A 177 4.39 -11.84 -13.26
C GLY A 177 4.48 -10.80 -12.14
N PHE A 178 5.41 -10.94 -11.22
CA PHE A 178 5.63 -10.02 -10.10
C PHE A 178 7.11 -9.95 -9.74
N GLN A 179 7.52 -8.82 -9.13
CA GLN A 179 8.84 -8.69 -8.50
C GLN A 179 8.65 -8.37 -7.02
N CYS A 180 8.56 -7.09 -6.67
CA CYS A 180 8.26 -6.67 -5.28
C CYS A 180 6.84 -7.06 -4.81
N GLY A 181 5.95 -7.43 -5.75
CA GLY A 181 4.58 -7.87 -5.46
C GLY A 181 3.59 -6.75 -5.12
N TYR A 182 4.02 -5.48 -5.03
CA TYR A 182 3.15 -4.41 -4.54
C TYR A 182 1.98 -4.09 -5.48
N CYS A 183 2.21 -4.07 -6.79
CA CYS A 183 1.16 -3.83 -7.78
C CYS A 183 0.32 -5.08 -8.11
N THR A 184 0.82 -6.26 -7.75
CA THR A 184 0.27 -7.56 -8.17
C THR A 184 -1.21 -7.74 -7.79
N PRO A 185 -1.69 -7.40 -6.58
CA PRO A 185 -3.10 -7.48 -6.24
C PRO A 185 -4.01 -6.69 -7.20
N GLY A 186 -3.65 -5.44 -7.49
CA GLY A 186 -4.41 -4.58 -8.39
C GLY A 186 -4.40 -5.07 -9.84
N GLN A 187 -3.25 -5.56 -10.32
CA GLN A 187 -3.10 -6.14 -11.66
C GLN A 187 -3.94 -7.42 -11.83
N ILE A 188 -3.96 -8.29 -10.82
CA ILE A 188 -4.74 -9.53 -10.85
C ILE A 188 -6.24 -9.21 -10.84
N CYS A 189 -6.72 -8.37 -9.91
CA CYS A 189 -8.13 -7.95 -9.88
C CYS A 189 -8.55 -7.29 -11.20
N SER A 190 -7.69 -6.45 -11.79
CA SER A 190 -7.96 -5.82 -13.09
C SER A 190 -8.09 -6.83 -14.21
N THR A 191 -7.19 -7.83 -14.27
CA THR A 191 -7.21 -8.90 -15.27
C THR A 191 -8.46 -9.77 -15.13
N VAL A 192 -8.88 -10.12 -13.91
CA VAL A 192 -10.11 -10.89 -13.68
C VAL A 192 -11.34 -10.14 -14.18
N ALA A 193 -11.44 -8.83 -13.90
CA ALA A 193 -12.52 -8.01 -14.44
C ALA A 193 -12.46 -7.91 -15.97
N LEU A 194 -11.27 -7.72 -16.55
CA LEU A 194 -11.06 -7.67 -18.00
C LEU A 194 -11.56 -8.93 -18.72
N MET A 195 -11.30 -10.12 -18.16
CA MET A 195 -11.82 -11.37 -18.73
C MET A 195 -13.36 -11.42 -18.74
N THR A 196 -14.02 -10.73 -17.81
CA THR A 196 -15.48 -10.63 -17.77
C THR A 196 -15.98 -9.64 -18.82
N GLU A 197 -15.31 -8.50 -18.95
CA GLU A 197 -15.59 -7.48 -19.99
C GLU A 197 -15.49 -8.08 -21.40
N ILE A 198 -14.44 -8.85 -21.68
CA ILE A 198 -14.26 -9.55 -22.97
C ILE A 198 -15.43 -10.51 -23.23
N LYS A 199 -15.83 -11.32 -22.24
CA LYS A 199 -16.98 -12.24 -22.38
C LYS A 199 -18.30 -11.52 -22.62
N ASN A 200 -18.46 -10.32 -22.05
CA ASN A 200 -19.64 -9.49 -22.25
C ASN A 200 -19.65 -8.84 -23.65
N GLY A 201 -18.49 -8.76 -24.30
CA GLY A 201 -18.31 -8.04 -25.55
C GLY A 201 -18.17 -6.54 -25.35
N ASP A 202 -17.64 -6.12 -24.19
CA ASP A 202 -17.39 -4.71 -23.91
C ASP A 202 -16.31 -4.17 -24.85
N ALA A 203 -16.49 -2.94 -25.33
CA ALA A 203 -15.51 -2.31 -26.20
C ALA A 203 -14.18 -2.08 -25.45
N SER A 204 -13.09 -2.26 -26.18
CA SER A 204 -11.72 -1.98 -25.71
C SER A 204 -11.02 -1.04 -26.69
N TYR A 205 -9.78 -0.64 -26.36
CA TYR A 205 -8.96 0.18 -27.24
C TYR A 205 -8.77 -0.42 -28.64
N VAL A 206 -8.78 -1.75 -28.76
CA VAL A 206 -8.59 -2.47 -30.03
C VAL A 206 -9.91 -2.80 -30.75
N THR A 207 -11.05 -2.36 -30.22
CA THR A 207 -12.35 -2.57 -30.86
C THR A 207 -12.48 -1.64 -32.08
N ALA A 208 -12.44 -2.23 -33.28
CA ALA A 208 -12.50 -1.47 -34.54
C ALA A 208 -13.88 -0.83 -34.81
N ASP A 209 -14.98 -1.53 -34.48
CA ASP A 209 -16.34 -1.02 -34.60
C ASP A 209 -17.15 -1.33 -33.33
N ILE A 210 -17.43 -0.29 -32.54
CA ILE A 210 -18.21 -0.37 -31.29
C ILE A 210 -19.68 -0.77 -31.49
N ARG A 211 -20.17 -0.78 -32.73
CA ARG A 211 -21.53 -1.23 -33.09
C ARG A 211 -21.59 -2.74 -33.29
N THR A 212 -20.44 -3.39 -33.44
CA THR A 212 -20.33 -4.84 -33.60
C THR A 212 -19.88 -5.48 -32.29
N LYS A 213 -20.50 -6.60 -31.92
CA LYS A 213 -20.09 -7.35 -30.73
C LYS A 213 -18.74 -8.03 -31.00
N PRO A 214 -17.70 -7.83 -30.17
CA PRO A 214 -16.42 -8.49 -30.34
C PRO A 214 -16.57 -10.03 -30.34
N ALA A 215 -15.80 -10.71 -31.19
CA ALA A 215 -15.70 -12.17 -31.14
C ALA A 215 -15.03 -12.61 -29.82
N PRO A 216 -15.50 -13.70 -29.19
CA PRO A 216 -14.96 -14.19 -27.92
C PRO A 216 -13.54 -14.76 -28.03
#